data_AF-A0A7X8AK12-F1
#
_entry.id   AF-A0A7X8AK12-F1
#
_cell.length_a   1.000
_cell.length_b   1.000
_cell.length_c   1.000
_cell.angle_alpha   90.00
_cell.angle_beta   90.00
_cell.angle_gamma   90.00
#
_symmetry.space_group_name_H-M   'P 1'
#
loop_
_entity.id
_entity.type
_entity.pdbx_description
1 polymer ?
#
loop_
_entity_poly.entity_id
_entity_poly.type
_entity_poly.pdbx_seq_one_letter_code
_entity_poly.pdbx_strand_id
1 'polypeptide(L)'
;MSKEGTVRHRLLDQAFIRYAVVVLLGTGAVRPSVVLQPTQPRLAAQETDEFDRLRREGFDALYNMDYTAARDRFESLGKLAPRHPAAQLYQATTLWLEILNRQRRLRSNLFSGNSFFAETEEKVDPATDKRLRAFANAAIGRSQQALAAHPNDTDALYLQGMAHGLIASYEATVTRSFFSALRNGLASVRLHEQVLKLDPEYVDARLTTGTYNYIMGSLPLYVKILAALGGHRGSRERGLDAIRTVAEHGRWANDDARVALLTFYVRERRLADALQTVSVLAQKYPQNYVFQLERAGLLIELGRGAESRRIFEALLDNPSRSSVADLVHYQYAEALAAQGRRDEACRHFMAAANTPNAASELEARATLRAGQMSDLLGRRDAAIQHYRRVLAIPNVYDSHEQARRGLEQAYSEAR
;
A
#
# COMPACT_ATOMS: atom_id res chain seq x y z
N MET A 1 17.04 66.98 -32.19
CA MET A 1 15.89 66.58 -31.36
C MET A 1 15.49 65.16 -31.76
N SER A 2 15.44 64.25 -30.78
CA SER A 2 14.71 62.96 -30.66
C SER A 2 14.01 62.40 -31.93
N LYS A 3 14.00 61.10 -32.26
CA LYS A 3 13.86 59.92 -31.39
C LYS A 3 13.87 58.64 -32.28
N GLU A 4 14.34 57.53 -31.69
CA GLU A 4 13.94 56.12 -31.90
C GLU A 4 13.90 55.47 -33.30
N GLY A 5 14.66 54.37 -33.43
CA GLY A 5 14.67 53.45 -34.58
C GLY A 5 15.57 52.22 -34.38
N THR A 6 15.10 51.27 -33.57
CA THR A 6 15.04 49.81 -33.80
C THR A 6 16.23 48.97 -34.37
N VAL A 7 16.51 47.86 -33.63
CA VAL A 7 16.89 46.47 -34.03
C VAL A 7 18.38 46.03 -34.15
N ARG A 8 18.68 45.00 -33.31
CA ARG A 8 19.67 43.88 -33.38
C ARG A 8 21.15 44.21 -33.57
N HIS A 9 21.98 43.71 -32.64
CA HIS A 9 22.66 42.42 -32.79
C HIS A 9 23.38 42.01 -31.49
N ARG A 10 23.22 40.74 -31.10
CA ARG A 10 24.24 39.81 -30.63
C ARG A 10 25.61 40.40 -30.22
N LEU A 11 26.06 40.13 -28.99
CA LEU A 11 27.29 39.37 -28.62
C LEU A 11 27.82 39.79 -27.24
N LEU A 12 28.09 38.76 -26.43
CA LEU A 12 29.25 38.62 -25.54
C LEU A 12 29.73 39.87 -24.78
N ASP A 13 29.42 39.91 -23.48
CA ASP A 13 30.18 40.67 -22.49
C ASP A 13 30.40 39.76 -21.28
N GLN A 14 31.64 39.34 -21.02
CA GLN A 14 32.71 40.07 -20.32
C GLN A 14 32.70 39.76 -18.83
N ALA A 15 33.66 38.94 -18.41
CA ALA A 15 34.46 39.20 -17.21
C ALA A 15 35.61 38.18 -17.15
N PHE A 16 36.57 38.35 -18.06
CA PHE A 16 37.91 37.79 -17.91
C PHE A 16 38.75 38.82 -17.12
N ILE A 17 39.41 38.35 -16.07
CA ILE A 17 40.75 38.76 -15.60
C ILE A 17 40.93 40.17 -15.03
N ARG A 18 41.28 40.21 -13.74
CA ARG A 18 42.39 41.04 -13.20
C ARG A 18 43.23 40.23 -12.18
N TYR A 19 44.46 39.88 -12.62
CA TYR A 19 45.77 39.66 -11.94
C TYR A 19 45.82 39.47 -10.39
N ALA A 20 46.41 38.41 -9.80
CA ALA A 20 47.84 38.01 -9.65
C ALA A 20 48.68 39.04 -8.83
N VAL A 21 49.43 38.75 -7.75
CA VAL A 21 50.55 37.80 -7.49
C VAL A 21 50.85 37.75 -5.96
N VAL A 22 51.62 36.72 -5.50
CA VAL A 22 52.62 36.64 -4.38
C VAL A 22 52.26 35.54 -3.34
N VAL A 23 53.05 34.53 -2.93
CA VAL A 23 54.43 34.06 -3.20
C VAL A 23 54.53 32.57 -2.82
N LEU A 24 55.39 31.82 -3.52
CA LEU A 24 55.81 30.44 -3.24
C LEU A 24 56.80 30.37 -2.07
N LEU A 25 56.50 29.58 -1.03
CA LEU A 25 57.49 28.86 -0.22
C LEU A 25 56.95 27.46 0.11
N GLY A 26 57.76 26.45 -0.21
CA GLY A 26 57.35 25.05 -0.20
C GLY A 26 57.12 24.47 1.20
N THR A 27 56.13 23.59 1.27
CA THR A 27 56.07 22.43 2.17
C THR A 27 55.28 21.33 1.46
N GLY A 28 55.63 20.07 1.72
CA GLY A 28 55.40 18.91 0.85
C GLY A 28 53.99 18.76 0.28
N ALA A 29 53.94 18.42 -1.01
CA ALA A 29 52.74 17.90 -1.64
C ALA A 29 52.35 16.58 -0.94
N VAL A 30 51.43 16.68 0.02
CA VAL A 30 50.64 15.53 0.46
C VAL A 30 49.81 15.13 -0.75
N ARG A 31 50.29 14.14 -1.52
CA ARG A 31 49.41 13.40 -2.42
C ARG A 31 48.22 12.96 -1.55
N PRO A 32 46.97 13.30 -1.88
CA PRO A 32 45.85 12.68 -1.19
C PRO A 32 46.02 11.19 -1.41
N SER A 33 46.36 10.47 -0.35
CA SER A 33 46.28 9.02 -0.32
C SER A 33 44.85 8.72 -0.72
N VAL A 34 44.64 8.25 -1.95
CA VAL A 34 43.40 7.58 -2.32
C VAL A 34 43.37 6.38 -1.40
N VAL A 35 42.70 6.53 -0.27
CA VAL A 35 42.33 5.40 0.56
C VAL A 35 41.45 4.57 -0.35
N LEU A 36 42.04 3.54 -0.95
CA LEU A 36 41.30 2.47 -1.62
C LEU A 36 40.36 1.94 -0.55
N GLN A 37 39.12 2.43 -0.56
CA GLN A 37 38.08 1.81 0.25
C GLN A 37 38.06 0.36 -0.20
N PRO A 38 38.15 -0.62 0.72
CA PRO A 38 38.05 -2.01 0.36
C PRO A 38 36.78 -2.17 -0.48
N THR A 39 36.94 -2.73 -1.68
CA THR A 39 35.85 -2.88 -2.66
C THR A 39 34.71 -3.59 -1.93
N GLN A 40 33.62 -2.86 -1.65
CA GLN A 40 32.51 -3.44 -0.91
C GLN A 40 32.04 -4.68 -1.66
N PRO A 41 31.76 -5.82 -1.00
CA PRO A 41 31.23 -6.97 -1.70
C PRO A 41 29.86 -6.63 -2.32
N ARG A 42 29.50 -7.30 -3.42
CA ARG A 42 28.13 -7.25 -3.98
C ARG A 42 27.10 -7.55 -2.90
N LEU A 43 25.89 -7.01 -3.04
CA LEU A 43 24.86 -7.16 -2.02
C LEU A 43 24.54 -8.64 -1.72
N ALA A 44 24.37 -9.49 -2.74
CA ALA A 44 24.18 -10.93 -2.56
C ALA A 44 25.21 -11.59 -1.63
N ALA A 45 26.48 -11.19 -1.68
CA ALA A 45 27.54 -11.77 -0.85
C ALA A 45 27.46 -11.33 0.62
N GLN A 46 26.64 -10.32 0.94
CA GLN A 46 26.36 -9.86 2.30
C GLN A 46 25.12 -10.56 2.90
N GLU A 47 24.33 -11.26 2.09
CA GLU A 47 23.10 -11.95 2.50
C GLU A 47 23.42 -13.36 3.03
N THR A 48 23.99 -13.42 4.22
CA THR A 48 24.28 -14.69 4.93
C THR A 48 23.00 -15.43 5.35
N ASP A 49 23.13 -16.68 5.80
CA ASP A 49 21.99 -17.44 6.33
C ASP A 49 21.27 -16.72 7.49
N GLU A 50 22.04 -16.02 8.33
CA GLU A 50 21.51 -15.20 9.43
C GLU A 50 20.70 -14.01 8.88
N PHE A 51 21.22 -13.34 7.84
CA PHE A 51 20.52 -12.25 7.18
C PHE A 51 19.18 -12.73 6.61
N ASP A 52 19.21 -13.84 5.89
CA ASP A 52 18.04 -14.45 5.27
C ASP A 52 17.02 -14.95 6.30
N ARG A 53 17.50 -15.46 7.46
CA ARG A 53 16.62 -15.81 8.58
C ARG A 53 15.92 -14.57 9.15
N LEU A 54 16.65 -13.50 9.45
CA LEU A 54 16.08 -12.24 9.97
C LEU A 54 15.09 -11.61 8.99
N ARG A 55 15.39 -11.67 7.68
CA ARG A 55 14.47 -11.25 6.61
C ARG A 55 13.16 -12.04 6.67
N ARG A 56 13.23 -13.38 6.64
CA ARG A 56 12.04 -14.25 6.69
C ARG A 56 11.21 -14.02 7.95
N GLU A 57 11.84 -14.04 9.13
CA GLU A 57 11.15 -13.82 10.40
C GLU A 57 10.50 -12.44 10.47
N GLY A 58 11.18 -11.40 9.96
CA GLY A 58 10.64 -10.05 9.92
C GLY A 58 9.42 -9.92 9.02
N PHE A 59 9.44 -10.54 7.82
CA PHE A 59 8.27 -10.56 6.94
C PHE A 59 7.14 -11.44 7.47
N ASP A 60 7.43 -12.58 8.07
CA ASP A 60 6.41 -13.42 8.70
C ASP A 60 5.71 -12.69 9.86
N ALA A 61 6.45 -11.93 10.66
CA ALA A 61 5.88 -11.03 11.67
C ALA A 61 5.04 -9.92 11.03
N LEU A 62 5.57 -9.26 9.99
CA LEU A 62 4.91 -8.16 9.28
C LEU A 62 3.57 -8.59 8.69
N TYR A 63 3.52 -9.72 7.98
CA TYR A 63 2.28 -10.24 7.42
C TYR A 63 1.33 -10.77 8.49
N ASN A 64 1.81 -11.19 9.66
CA ASN A 64 0.97 -11.47 10.82
C ASN A 64 0.55 -10.22 11.61
N MET A 65 0.88 -9.02 11.12
CA MET A 65 0.59 -7.72 11.76
C MET A 65 1.29 -7.50 13.11
N ASP A 66 2.35 -8.26 13.40
CA ASP A 66 3.23 -7.98 14.53
C ASP A 66 4.30 -6.96 14.09
N TYR A 67 3.89 -5.70 14.02
CA TYR A 67 4.74 -4.60 13.60
C TYR A 67 5.91 -4.33 14.57
N THR A 68 5.81 -4.78 15.83
CA THR A 68 6.90 -4.66 16.80
C THR A 68 7.96 -5.71 16.51
N ALA A 69 7.59 -6.99 16.44
CA ALA A 69 8.54 -8.04 16.11
C ALA A 69 9.18 -7.83 14.72
N ALA A 70 8.41 -7.38 13.73
CA ALA A 70 8.95 -7.04 12.42
C ALA A 70 10.03 -5.95 12.51
N ARG A 71 9.79 -4.86 13.25
CA ARG A 71 10.77 -3.79 13.45
C ARG A 71 12.02 -4.30 14.17
N ASP A 72 11.88 -5.12 15.20
CA ASP A 72 13.02 -5.65 15.96
C ASP A 72 13.92 -6.53 15.09
N ARG A 73 13.32 -7.38 14.23
CA ARG A 73 14.06 -8.22 13.27
C ARG A 73 14.76 -7.38 12.21
N PHE A 74 14.08 -6.39 11.63
CA PHE A 74 14.70 -5.51 10.63
C PHE A 74 15.75 -4.56 11.24
N GLU A 75 15.63 -4.17 12.50
CA GLU A 75 16.68 -3.45 13.22
C GLU A 75 17.91 -4.33 13.42
N SER A 76 17.72 -5.58 13.84
CA SER A 76 18.79 -6.57 13.98
C SER A 76 19.50 -6.83 12.64
N LEU A 77 18.74 -6.91 11.54
CA LEU A 77 19.28 -7.01 10.19
C LEU A 77 20.12 -5.77 9.81
N GLY A 78 19.70 -4.59 10.26
CA GLY A 78 20.46 -3.34 10.10
C GLY A 78 21.76 -3.29 10.91
N LYS A 79 21.82 -3.96 12.07
CA LYS A 79 23.05 -4.13 12.86
C LYS A 79 24.00 -5.13 12.20
N LEU A 80 23.46 -6.21 11.65
CA LEU A 80 24.22 -7.25 10.95
C LEU A 80 24.84 -6.73 9.64
N ALA A 81 24.08 -5.97 8.86
CA ALA A 81 24.53 -5.43 7.57
C ALA A 81 24.27 -3.90 7.46
N PRO A 82 25.07 -3.06 8.15
CA PRO A 82 24.80 -1.63 8.29
C PRO A 82 24.79 -0.82 6.98
N ARG A 83 25.46 -1.31 5.94
CA ARG A 83 25.50 -0.65 4.61
C ARG A 83 24.50 -1.25 3.63
N HIS A 84 23.86 -2.37 3.96
CA HIS A 84 22.86 -2.99 3.10
C HIS A 84 21.56 -2.13 3.09
N PRO A 85 20.91 -1.95 1.93
CA PRO A 85 19.69 -1.13 1.83
C PRO A 85 18.45 -1.78 2.46
N ALA A 86 18.41 -3.12 2.53
CA ALA A 86 17.25 -3.90 2.96
C ALA A 86 16.67 -3.49 4.32
N ALA A 87 17.48 -3.33 5.37
CA ALA A 87 16.97 -2.96 6.70
C ALA A 87 16.14 -1.67 6.67
N GLN A 88 16.61 -0.65 5.96
CA GLN A 88 15.93 0.64 5.88
C GLN A 88 14.65 0.52 5.04
N LEU A 89 14.71 -0.21 3.92
CA LEU A 89 13.55 -0.50 3.08
C LEU A 89 12.45 -1.22 3.87
N TYR A 90 12.81 -2.25 4.63
CA TYR A 90 11.86 -3.05 5.39
C TYR A 90 11.27 -2.26 6.57
N GLN A 91 12.07 -1.43 7.26
CA GLN A 91 11.55 -0.50 8.28
C GLN A 91 10.53 0.48 7.70
N ALA A 92 10.80 1.05 6.52
CA ALA A 92 9.85 1.94 5.85
C ALA A 92 8.57 1.19 5.41
N THR A 93 8.71 -0.06 4.95
CA THR A 93 7.57 -0.92 4.57
C THR A 93 6.70 -1.24 5.78
N THR A 94 7.31 -1.58 6.91
CA THR A 94 6.60 -1.83 8.17
C THR A 94 5.79 -0.61 8.61
N LEU A 95 6.39 0.58 8.58
CA LEU A 95 5.67 1.82 8.91
C LEU A 95 4.50 2.07 7.96
N TRP A 96 4.70 1.87 6.65
CA TRP A 96 3.64 2.07 5.67
C TRP A 96 2.45 1.14 5.92
N LEU A 97 2.69 -0.16 6.13
CA LEU A 97 1.63 -1.13 6.38
C LEU A 97 0.96 -0.90 7.74
N GLU A 98 1.71 -0.47 8.76
CA GLU A 98 1.14 -0.12 10.07
C GLU A 98 0.21 1.09 9.97
N ILE A 99 0.60 2.13 9.21
CA ILE A 99 -0.26 3.29 8.92
C ILE A 99 -1.56 2.83 8.26
N LEU A 100 -1.46 2.02 7.20
CA LEU A 100 -2.65 1.53 6.50
C LEU A 100 -3.52 0.66 7.41
N ASN A 101 -2.94 -0.16 8.29
CA ASN A 101 -3.71 -0.98 9.21
C ASN A 101 -4.47 -0.13 10.23
N ARG A 102 -3.81 0.86 10.84
CA ARG A 102 -4.44 1.79 11.81
C ARG A 102 -5.60 2.54 11.17
N GLN A 103 -5.42 2.97 9.91
CA GLN A 103 -6.47 3.60 9.11
C GLN A 103 -7.51 2.61 8.55
N ARG A 104 -7.37 1.29 8.79
CA ARG A 104 -8.22 0.20 8.25
C ARG A 104 -8.26 0.15 6.72
N ARG A 105 -7.14 0.49 6.09
CA ARG A 105 -6.96 0.64 4.64
C ARG A 105 -6.23 -0.50 3.93
N LEU A 106 -5.95 -1.61 4.62
CA LEU A 106 -5.28 -2.79 4.06
C LEU A 106 -6.19 -3.74 3.24
N ARG A 107 -7.39 -3.29 2.86
CA ARG A 107 -8.40 -4.14 2.18
C ARG A 107 -8.31 -4.03 0.66
N SER A 108 -8.54 -5.14 -0.04
CA SER A 108 -8.48 -5.22 -1.51
C SER A 108 -9.62 -4.42 -2.16
N ASN A 109 -10.81 -4.49 -1.56
CA ASN A 109 -12.02 -3.84 -2.06
C ASN A 109 -11.98 -2.30 -1.93
N LEU A 110 -11.10 -1.76 -1.08
CA LEU A 110 -10.88 -0.31 -0.99
C LEU A 110 -10.34 0.25 -2.30
N PHE A 111 -9.58 -0.51 -3.08
CA PHE A 111 -9.06 -0.03 -4.38
C PHE A 111 -10.06 -0.13 -5.54
N SER A 112 -11.28 -0.66 -5.29
CA SER A 112 -12.31 -0.88 -6.32
C SER A 112 -13.54 0.02 -6.23
N GLY A 113 -13.73 0.78 -5.14
CA GLY A 113 -14.92 1.61 -4.91
C GLY A 113 -14.64 3.12 -4.89
N ASN A 114 -15.64 3.94 -5.21
CA ASN A 114 -15.59 5.41 -5.11
C ASN A 114 -15.23 5.91 -3.69
N SER A 115 -15.41 5.08 -2.66
CA SER A 115 -15.06 5.39 -1.27
C SER A 115 -13.54 5.45 -1.01
N PHE A 116 -12.68 4.94 -1.90
CA PHE A 116 -11.22 5.05 -1.76
C PHE A 116 -10.74 6.50 -1.68
N PHE A 117 -11.40 7.37 -2.44
CA PHE A 117 -11.07 8.77 -2.61
C PHE A 117 -11.83 9.68 -1.63
N ALA A 118 -12.79 9.14 -0.88
CA ALA A 118 -13.50 9.92 0.12
C ALA A 118 -12.48 10.44 1.15
N GLU A 119 -12.52 11.74 1.45
CA GLU A 119 -11.61 12.34 2.42
C GLU A 119 -11.83 11.69 3.79
N THR A 120 -10.74 11.23 4.40
CA THR A 120 -10.72 10.86 5.81
C THR A 120 -9.97 11.96 6.54
N GLU A 121 -10.50 12.41 7.67
CA GLU A 121 -9.85 13.47 8.47
C GLU A 121 -8.51 13.02 9.08
N GLU A 122 -8.24 11.71 9.13
CA GLU A 122 -7.04 11.15 9.76
C GLU A 122 -5.77 11.39 8.92
N LYS A 123 -5.07 12.46 9.26
CA LYS A 123 -3.74 12.78 8.72
C LYS A 123 -2.67 11.97 9.45
N VAL A 124 -1.71 11.45 8.69
CA VAL A 124 -0.52 10.82 9.29
C VAL A 124 0.28 11.85 10.05
N ASP A 125 0.70 11.47 11.26
CA ASP A 125 1.57 12.28 12.09
C ASP A 125 2.85 12.71 11.32
N PRO A 126 3.20 14.01 11.30
CA PRO A 126 4.37 14.50 10.57
C PRO A 126 5.70 13.84 10.95
N ALA A 127 5.86 13.41 12.21
CA ALA A 127 7.09 12.71 12.61
C ALA A 127 7.17 11.30 12.00
N THR A 128 6.03 10.62 11.91
CA THR A 128 5.90 9.32 11.23
C THR A 128 6.17 9.43 9.73
N ASP A 129 5.60 10.43 9.04
CA ASP A 129 5.89 10.71 7.62
C ASP A 129 7.39 10.97 7.40
N LYS A 130 7.98 11.85 8.22
CA LYS A 130 9.42 12.17 8.15
C LYS A 130 10.28 10.92 8.36
N ARG A 131 9.93 10.05 9.30
CA ARG A 131 10.67 8.81 9.59
C ARG A 131 10.60 7.82 8.43
N LEU A 132 9.41 7.61 7.86
CA LEU A 132 9.23 6.73 6.70
C LEU A 132 10.05 7.22 5.51
N ARG A 133 9.99 8.53 5.21
CA ARG A 133 10.79 9.14 4.13
C ARG A 133 12.29 9.02 4.38
N ALA A 134 12.75 9.20 5.61
CA ALA A 134 14.15 9.04 5.97
C ALA A 134 14.64 7.60 5.69
N PHE A 135 13.87 6.59 6.10
CA PHE A 135 14.19 5.20 5.82
C PHE A 135 14.19 4.87 4.33
N ALA A 136 13.17 5.29 3.58
CA ALA A 136 13.11 5.05 2.14
C ALA A 136 14.28 5.72 1.38
N ASN A 137 14.61 6.97 1.73
CA ASN A 137 15.75 7.68 1.14
C ASN A 137 17.09 7.06 1.52
N ALA A 138 17.22 6.55 2.76
CA ALA A 138 18.42 5.82 3.18
C ALA A 138 18.59 4.50 2.40
N ALA A 139 17.51 3.77 2.10
CA ALA A 139 17.55 2.59 1.25
C ALA A 139 18.01 2.93 -0.19
N ILE A 140 17.49 4.02 -0.77
CA ILE A 140 17.92 4.51 -2.09
C ILE A 140 19.42 4.87 -2.06
N GLY A 141 19.86 5.68 -1.10
CA GLY A 141 21.24 6.12 -1.01
C GLY A 141 22.23 4.97 -0.83
N ARG A 142 21.88 3.97 -0.02
CA ARG A 142 22.69 2.75 0.16
C ARG A 142 22.75 1.90 -1.11
N SER A 143 21.64 1.80 -1.84
CA SER A 143 21.62 1.08 -3.13
C SER A 143 22.48 1.80 -4.17
N GLN A 144 22.41 3.13 -4.23
CA GLN A 144 23.25 3.94 -5.12
C GLN A 144 24.75 3.81 -4.77
N GLN A 145 25.09 3.73 -3.48
CA GLN A 145 26.46 3.47 -3.05
C GLN A 145 26.95 2.08 -3.50
N ALA A 146 26.10 1.05 -3.37
CA ALA A 146 26.43 -0.29 -3.86
C ALA A 146 26.63 -0.30 -5.39
N LEU A 147 25.77 0.40 -6.13
CA LEU A 147 25.89 0.55 -7.59
C LEU A 147 27.11 1.36 -8.03
N ALA A 148 27.56 2.33 -7.25
CA ALA A 148 28.79 3.05 -7.53
C ALA A 148 30.03 2.13 -7.44
N ALA A 149 29.99 1.13 -6.55
CA ALA A 149 31.03 0.10 -6.46
C ALA A 149 30.85 -1.01 -7.51
N HIS A 150 29.60 -1.40 -7.80
CA HIS A 150 29.23 -2.46 -8.73
C HIS A 150 28.05 -2.04 -9.63
N PRO A 151 28.29 -1.39 -10.79
CA PRO A 151 27.25 -0.76 -11.61
C PRO A 151 26.11 -1.67 -12.11
N ASN A 152 26.33 -2.99 -12.14
CA ASN A 152 25.38 -3.99 -12.61
C ASN A 152 24.99 -4.97 -11.49
N ASP A 153 25.12 -4.58 -10.22
CA ASP A 153 24.61 -5.38 -9.10
C ASP A 153 23.07 -5.41 -9.14
N THR A 154 22.53 -6.57 -9.52
CA THR A 154 21.10 -6.78 -9.74
C THR A 154 20.29 -6.65 -8.45
N ASP A 155 20.83 -7.06 -7.30
CA ASP A 155 20.18 -6.89 -6.01
C ASP A 155 20.12 -5.41 -5.60
N ALA A 156 21.17 -4.65 -5.89
CA ALA A 156 21.19 -3.21 -5.63
C ALA A 156 20.19 -2.46 -6.51
N LEU A 157 20.10 -2.79 -7.81
CA LEU A 157 19.06 -2.26 -8.70
C LEU A 157 17.66 -2.66 -8.21
N TYR A 158 17.48 -3.92 -7.82
CA TYR A 158 16.21 -4.44 -7.33
C TYR A 158 15.75 -3.72 -6.07
N LEU A 159 16.61 -3.58 -5.05
CA LEU A 159 16.30 -2.93 -3.78
C LEU A 159 16.09 -1.42 -3.95
N GLN A 160 16.82 -0.75 -4.85
CA GLN A 160 16.53 0.64 -5.21
C GLN A 160 15.15 0.76 -5.87
N GLY A 161 14.82 -0.16 -6.78
CA GLY A 161 13.52 -0.23 -7.43
C GLY A 161 12.39 -0.44 -6.42
N MET A 162 12.58 -1.32 -5.45
CA MET A 162 11.64 -1.55 -4.35
C MET A 162 11.44 -0.30 -3.49
N ALA A 163 12.51 0.44 -3.17
CA ALA A 163 12.40 1.68 -2.40
C ALA A 163 11.59 2.77 -3.13
N HIS A 164 11.78 2.91 -4.46
CA HIS A 164 10.92 3.77 -5.27
C HIS A 164 9.48 3.28 -5.32
N GLY A 165 9.26 1.96 -5.44
CA GLY A 165 7.93 1.35 -5.40
C GLY A 165 7.21 1.64 -4.07
N LEU A 166 7.91 1.52 -2.96
CA LEU A 166 7.40 1.85 -1.63
C LEU A 166 7.00 3.33 -1.52
N ILE A 167 7.85 4.25 -1.99
CA ILE A 167 7.50 5.69 -2.02
C ILE A 167 6.26 5.89 -2.90
N ALA A 168 6.19 5.23 -4.07
CA ALA A 168 5.04 5.36 -4.94
C ALA A 168 3.74 4.90 -4.25
N SER A 169 3.77 3.76 -3.59
CA SER A 169 2.64 3.21 -2.84
C SER A 169 2.24 4.10 -1.67
N TYR A 170 3.21 4.60 -0.89
CA TYR A 170 2.95 5.52 0.21
C TYR A 170 2.33 6.83 -0.28
N GLU A 171 2.86 7.42 -1.35
CA GLU A 171 2.35 8.68 -1.89
C GLU A 171 0.95 8.52 -2.51
N ALA A 172 0.66 7.38 -3.15
CA ALA A 172 -0.66 7.11 -3.69
C ALA A 172 -1.70 6.83 -2.61
N THR A 173 -1.32 6.05 -1.59
CA THR A 173 -2.28 5.56 -0.59
C THR A 173 -2.42 6.53 0.56
N VAL A 174 -1.34 7.10 1.09
CA VAL A 174 -1.36 7.89 2.32
C VAL A 174 -1.47 9.38 2.02
N THR A 175 -0.54 9.94 1.25
CA THR A 175 -0.46 11.40 1.04
C THR A 175 -1.32 11.89 -0.12
N ARG A 176 -1.82 10.97 -0.96
CA ARG A 176 -2.55 11.24 -2.21
C ARG A 176 -1.78 12.13 -3.18
N SER A 177 -0.45 12.11 -3.12
CA SER A 177 0.43 12.80 -4.07
C SER A 177 0.63 11.97 -5.34
N PHE A 178 -0.40 11.96 -6.22
CA PHE A 178 -0.43 11.11 -7.41
C PHE A 178 0.72 11.36 -8.40
N PHE A 179 1.19 12.60 -8.53
CA PHE A 179 2.35 12.91 -9.37
C PHE A 179 3.64 12.33 -8.79
N SER A 180 3.87 12.47 -7.48
CA SER A 180 5.02 11.85 -6.81
C SER A 180 4.94 10.33 -6.93
N ALA A 181 3.74 9.77 -6.77
CA ALA A 181 3.49 8.35 -6.91
C ALA A 181 3.85 7.84 -8.32
N LEU A 182 3.35 8.51 -9.37
CA LEU A 182 3.64 8.13 -10.75
C LEU A 182 5.14 8.21 -11.07
N ARG A 183 5.80 9.30 -10.68
CA ARG A 183 7.24 9.49 -10.91
C ARG A 183 8.08 8.37 -10.27
N ASN A 184 7.79 8.04 -9.02
CA ASN A 184 8.50 6.98 -8.31
C ASN A 184 8.12 5.59 -8.83
N GLY A 185 6.87 5.36 -9.21
CA GLY A 185 6.42 4.11 -9.84
C GLY A 185 7.16 3.84 -11.15
N LEU A 186 7.29 4.84 -12.01
CA LEU A 186 8.06 4.72 -13.26
C LEU A 186 9.57 4.56 -13.03
N ALA A 187 10.12 5.12 -11.94
CA ALA A 187 11.51 4.85 -11.54
C ALA A 187 11.70 3.38 -11.11
N SER A 188 10.76 2.85 -10.31
CA SER A 188 10.73 1.45 -9.90
C SER A 188 10.68 0.50 -11.09
N VAL A 189 9.76 0.74 -12.04
CA VAL A 189 9.62 -0.05 -13.27
C VAL A 189 10.92 -0.07 -14.07
N ARG A 190 11.54 1.09 -14.32
CA ARG A 190 12.79 1.16 -15.08
C ARG A 190 13.94 0.38 -14.43
N LEU A 191 14.05 0.44 -13.11
CA LEU A 191 15.08 -0.31 -12.37
C LEU A 191 14.83 -1.82 -12.44
N HIS A 192 13.59 -2.26 -12.25
CA HIS A 192 13.25 -3.69 -12.34
C HIS A 192 13.29 -4.23 -13.78
N GLU A 193 13.00 -3.42 -14.79
CA GLU A 193 13.29 -3.76 -16.19
C GLU A 193 14.78 -3.90 -16.45
N GLN A 194 15.63 -3.05 -15.83
CA GLN A 194 17.08 -3.17 -15.94
C GLN A 194 17.58 -4.46 -15.26
N VAL A 195 17.03 -4.81 -14.09
CA VAL A 195 17.30 -6.11 -13.44
C VAL A 195 17.00 -7.25 -14.41
N LEU A 196 15.80 -7.30 -15.00
CA LEU A 196 15.41 -8.37 -15.91
C LEU A 196 16.20 -8.40 -17.23
N LYS A 197 16.80 -7.28 -17.64
CA LYS A 197 17.74 -7.25 -18.78
C LYS A 197 19.09 -7.86 -18.44
N LEU A 198 19.56 -7.69 -17.20
CA LEU A 198 20.84 -8.21 -16.73
C LEU A 198 20.72 -9.67 -16.28
N ASP A 199 19.61 -10.01 -15.64
CA ASP A 199 19.27 -11.33 -15.14
C ASP A 199 17.78 -11.63 -15.42
N PRO A 200 17.48 -12.26 -16.57
CA PRO A 200 16.11 -12.64 -16.91
C PRO A 200 15.44 -13.59 -15.92
N GLU A 201 16.23 -14.36 -15.15
CA GLU A 201 15.76 -15.34 -14.17
C GLU A 201 15.49 -14.73 -12.80
N TYR A 202 15.71 -13.41 -12.62
CA TYR A 202 15.36 -12.69 -11.40
C TYR A 202 13.84 -12.54 -11.26
N VAL A 203 13.17 -13.62 -10.85
CA VAL A 203 11.70 -13.75 -10.85
C VAL A 203 11.03 -12.61 -10.10
N ASP A 204 11.55 -12.23 -8.92
CA ASP A 204 10.94 -11.21 -8.06
C ASP A 204 10.78 -9.83 -8.75
N ALA A 205 11.67 -9.48 -9.69
CA ALA A 205 11.58 -8.23 -10.44
C ALA A 205 10.40 -8.19 -11.41
N ARG A 206 9.80 -9.34 -11.73
CA ARG A 206 8.59 -9.44 -12.57
C ARG A 206 7.34 -8.92 -11.87
N LEU A 207 7.34 -8.77 -10.54
CA LEU A 207 6.17 -8.24 -9.81
C LEU A 207 5.84 -6.81 -10.24
N THR A 208 6.84 -5.92 -10.23
CA THR A 208 6.65 -4.51 -10.60
C THR A 208 6.34 -4.35 -12.08
N THR A 209 7.08 -5.03 -12.96
CA THR A 209 6.85 -4.95 -14.41
C THR A 209 5.51 -5.60 -14.80
N GLY A 210 5.12 -6.69 -14.14
CA GLY A 210 3.81 -7.32 -14.29
C GLY A 210 2.67 -6.41 -13.84
N THR A 211 2.81 -5.77 -12.67
CA THR A 211 1.87 -4.78 -12.15
C THR A 211 1.71 -3.60 -13.10
N TYR A 212 2.82 -3.07 -13.62
CA TYR A 212 2.81 -2.01 -14.62
C TYR A 212 2.10 -2.44 -15.91
N ASN A 213 2.43 -3.62 -16.44
CA ASN A 213 1.78 -4.18 -17.64
C ASN A 213 0.27 -4.35 -17.44
N TYR A 214 -0.16 -4.81 -16.26
CA TYR A 214 -1.56 -4.94 -15.91
C TYR A 214 -2.29 -3.59 -15.90
N ILE A 215 -1.72 -2.59 -15.24
CA ILE A 215 -2.29 -1.25 -15.14
C ILE A 215 -2.41 -0.62 -16.53
N MET A 216 -1.32 -0.60 -17.30
CA MET A 216 -1.31 -0.09 -18.67
C MET A 216 -2.29 -0.83 -19.57
N GLY A 217 -2.37 -2.16 -19.43
CA GLY A 217 -3.33 -3.02 -20.12
C GLY A 217 -4.78 -2.81 -19.70
N SER A 218 -5.04 -2.11 -18.59
CA SER A 218 -6.38 -1.87 -18.05
C SER A 218 -6.87 -0.42 -18.23
N LEU A 219 -6.04 0.47 -18.78
CA LEU A 219 -6.43 1.85 -19.08
C LEU A 219 -7.49 1.91 -20.20
N PRO A 220 -8.37 2.95 -20.19
CA PRO A 220 -9.25 3.22 -21.32
C PRO A 220 -8.47 3.38 -22.63
N LEU A 221 -9.08 2.98 -23.75
CA LEU A 221 -8.40 2.91 -25.06
C LEU A 221 -7.72 4.23 -25.46
N TYR A 222 -8.38 5.37 -25.23
CA TYR A 222 -7.84 6.69 -25.54
C TYR A 222 -6.57 6.99 -24.72
N VAL A 223 -6.51 6.58 -23.45
CA VAL A 223 -5.30 6.74 -22.61
C VAL A 223 -4.19 5.79 -23.08
N LYS A 224 -4.54 4.56 -23.48
CA LYS A 224 -3.56 3.62 -24.04
C LYS A 224 -2.91 4.15 -25.31
N ILE A 225 -3.68 4.77 -26.20
CA ILE A 225 -3.16 5.38 -27.44
C ILE A 225 -2.17 6.50 -27.09
N LEU A 226 -2.54 7.42 -26.20
CA LEU A 226 -1.66 8.50 -25.75
C LEU A 226 -0.38 7.98 -25.07
N ALA A 227 -0.52 6.97 -24.22
CA ALA A 227 0.61 6.34 -23.54
C ALA A 227 1.53 5.61 -24.52
N ALA A 228 0.98 4.93 -25.52
CA ALA A 228 1.74 4.22 -26.55
C ALA A 228 2.54 5.17 -27.45
N LEU A 229 2.00 6.36 -27.75
CA LEU A 229 2.74 7.44 -28.42
C LEU A 229 3.93 7.93 -27.58
N GLY A 230 3.81 7.88 -26.25
CA GLY A 230 4.90 8.13 -25.30
C GLY A 230 5.81 6.91 -25.02
N GLY A 231 5.68 5.81 -25.75
CA GLY A 231 6.52 4.61 -25.61
C GLY A 231 6.05 3.57 -24.58
N HIS A 232 4.88 3.75 -23.96
CA HIS A 232 4.38 2.88 -22.90
C HIS A 232 3.36 1.86 -23.43
N ARG A 233 3.64 0.56 -23.30
CA ARG A 233 2.75 -0.53 -23.73
C ARG A 233 2.55 -1.53 -22.59
N GLY A 234 1.38 -2.15 -22.51
CA GLY A 234 1.11 -3.20 -21.52
C GLY A 234 -0.01 -4.15 -21.97
N SER A 235 0.00 -5.36 -21.44
CA SER A 235 -1.08 -6.33 -21.59
C SER A 235 -1.52 -6.79 -20.22
N ARG A 236 -2.84 -6.79 -20.01
CA ARG A 236 -3.49 -7.25 -18.79
C ARG A 236 -3.12 -8.70 -18.47
N GLU A 237 -3.22 -9.57 -19.48
CA GLU A 237 -2.94 -11.00 -19.36
C GLU A 237 -1.46 -11.26 -19.05
N ARG A 238 -0.54 -10.65 -19.81
CA ARG A 238 0.90 -10.76 -19.55
C ARG A 238 1.28 -10.22 -18.16
N GLY A 239 0.59 -9.18 -17.71
CA GLY A 239 0.76 -8.64 -16.36
C GLY A 239 0.39 -9.66 -15.29
N LEU A 240 -0.79 -10.27 -15.39
CA LEU A 240 -1.24 -11.30 -14.44
C LEU A 240 -0.36 -12.55 -14.47
N ASP A 241 0.09 -12.97 -15.64
CA ASP A 241 0.97 -14.13 -15.80
C ASP A 241 2.34 -13.91 -15.14
N ALA A 242 2.94 -12.73 -15.34
CA ALA A 242 4.16 -12.32 -14.67
C ALA A 242 4.00 -12.33 -13.14
N ILE A 243 2.92 -11.76 -12.62
CA ILE A 243 2.66 -11.72 -11.16
C ILE A 243 2.43 -13.14 -10.62
N ARG A 244 1.70 -14.00 -11.35
CA ARG A 244 1.51 -15.41 -10.96
C ARG A 244 2.83 -16.16 -10.89
N THR A 245 3.70 -15.94 -11.86
CA THR A 245 5.05 -16.51 -11.85
C THR A 245 5.81 -16.11 -10.58
N VAL A 246 5.70 -14.86 -10.12
CA VAL A 246 6.29 -14.43 -8.84
C VAL A 246 5.63 -15.08 -7.64
N ALA A 247 4.30 -15.19 -7.62
CA ALA A 247 3.59 -15.85 -6.53
C ALA A 247 4.04 -17.31 -6.34
N GLU A 248 4.31 -18.02 -7.44
CA GLU A 248 4.71 -19.43 -7.44
C GLU A 248 6.22 -19.64 -7.26
N HIS A 249 7.05 -18.85 -7.94
CA HIS A 249 8.49 -19.10 -8.09
C HIS A 249 9.38 -17.95 -7.60
N GLY A 250 8.80 -16.89 -7.03
CA GLY A 250 9.57 -15.84 -6.37
C GLY A 250 10.43 -16.38 -5.24
N ARG A 251 11.49 -15.65 -4.88
CA ARG A 251 12.33 -15.95 -3.72
C ARG A 251 11.82 -15.20 -2.49
N TRP A 252 11.52 -13.92 -2.66
CA TRP A 252 11.11 -13.02 -1.57
C TRP A 252 9.77 -12.34 -1.81
N ALA A 253 9.37 -12.16 -3.07
CA ALA A 253 8.19 -11.38 -3.44
C ALA A 253 6.91 -12.21 -3.62
N ASN A 254 6.89 -13.50 -3.24
CA ASN A 254 5.76 -14.40 -3.51
C ASN A 254 4.48 -13.92 -2.84
N ASP A 255 4.55 -13.51 -1.58
CA ASP A 255 3.36 -13.11 -0.82
C ASP A 255 2.88 -11.70 -1.23
N ASP A 256 3.80 -10.80 -1.59
CA ASP A 256 3.45 -9.52 -2.23
C ASP A 256 2.73 -9.75 -3.56
N ALA A 257 3.20 -10.71 -4.36
CA ALA A 257 2.55 -11.10 -5.60
C ALA A 257 1.15 -11.71 -5.37
N ARG A 258 0.96 -12.51 -4.31
CA ARG A 258 -0.38 -13.01 -3.92
C ARG A 258 -1.31 -11.87 -3.50
N VAL A 259 -0.82 -10.88 -2.76
CA VAL A 259 -1.61 -9.69 -2.40
C VAL A 259 -2.00 -8.88 -3.65
N ALA A 260 -1.09 -8.72 -4.61
CA ALA A 260 -1.38 -8.09 -5.89
C ALA A 260 -2.42 -8.88 -6.71
N LEU A 261 -2.25 -10.21 -6.82
CA LEU A 261 -3.22 -11.08 -7.51
C LEU A 261 -4.60 -11.02 -6.88
N LEU A 262 -4.71 -11.07 -5.55
CA LEU A 262 -5.99 -10.91 -4.85
C LEU A 262 -6.71 -9.64 -5.33
N THR A 263 -5.99 -8.51 -5.33
CA THR A 263 -6.53 -7.21 -5.75
C THR A 263 -6.99 -7.23 -7.21
N PHE A 264 -6.18 -7.78 -8.11
CA PHE A 264 -6.54 -7.82 -9.53
C PHE A 264 -7.63 -8.84 -9.86
N TYR A 265 -7.67 -9.99 -9.19
CA TYR A 265 -8.74 -10.97 -9.36
C TYR A 265 -10.09 -10.46 -8.88
N VAL A 266 -10.14 -9.75 -7.74
CA VAL A 266 -11.36 -9.07 -7.27
C VAL A 266 -11.85 -8.06 -8.31
N ARG A 267 -10.93 -7.22 -8.83
CA ARG A 267 -11.25 -6.22 -9.86
C ARG A 267 -11.78 -6.85 -11.15
N GLU A 268 -11.32 -8.04 -11.51
CA GLU A 268 -11.77 -8.78 -12.69
C GLU A 268 -12.97 -9.68 -12.46
N ARG A 269 -13.60 -9.64 -11.27
CA ARG A 269 -14.68 -10.56 -10.87
C ARG A 269 -14.27 -12.04 -10.94
N ARG A 270 -12.98 -12.34 -10.88
CA ARG A 270 -12.42 -13.70 -10.79
C ARG A 270 -12.43 -14.17 -9.33
N LEU A 271 -13.63 -14.24 -8.75
CA LEU A 271 -13.84 -14.44 -7.31
C LEU A 271 -13.29 -15.78 -6.80
N ALA A 272 -13.35 -16.84 -7.61
CA ALA A 272 -12.80 -18.15 -7.25
C ALA A 272 -11.26 -18.09 -7.12
N ASP A 273 -10.58 -17.46 -8.08
CA ASP A 273 -9.12 -17.27 -8.05
C ASP A 273 -8.69 -16.37 -6.89
N ALA A 274 -9.46 -15.31 -6.63
CA ALA A 274 -9.28 -14.44 -5.47
C ALA A 274 -9.41 -15.24 -4.16
N LEU A 275 -10.44 -16.08 -4.05
CA LEU A 275 -10.69 -16.90 -2.86
C LEU A 275 -9.54 -17.90 -2.63
N GLN A 276 -9.06 -18.56 -3.68
CA GLN A 276 -7.92 -19.48 -3.58
C GLN A 276 -6.67 -18.72 -3.11
N THR A 277 -6.38 -17.56 -3.71
CA THR A 277 -5.21 -16.74 -3.39
C THR A 277 -5.23 -16.27 -1.94
N VAL A 278 -6.35 -15.70 -1.47
CA VAL A 278 -6.45 -15.23 -0.09
C VAL A 278 -6.49 -16.38 0.91
N SER A 279 -6.98 -17.57 0.53
CA SER A 279 -6.99 -18.73 1.43
C SER A 279 -5.58 -19.20 1.77
N VAL A 280 -4.65 -19.15 0.80
CA VAL A 280 -3.22 -19.43 1.05
C VAL A 280 -2.65 -18.41 2.03
N LEU A 281 -2.89 -17.12 1.82
CA LEU A 281 -2.42 -16.05 2.71
C LEU A 281 -3.03 -16.16 4.12
N ALA A 282 -4.32 -16.43 4.22
CA ALA A 282 -5.04 -16.56 5.49
C ALA A 282 -4.61 -17.80 6.29
N GLN A 283 -4.17 -18.87 5.62
CA GLN A 283 -3.61 -20.06 6.26
C GLN A 283 -2.16 -19.82 6.73
N LYS A 284 -1.33 -19.17 5.90
CA LYS A 284 0.06 -18.86 6.23
C LYS A 284 0.17 -17.81 7.35
N TYR A 285 -0.75 -16.85 7.38
CA TYR A 285 -0.76 -15.72 8.32
C TYR A 285 -2.05 -15.67 9.15
N PRO A 286 -2.25 -16.61 10.09
CA PRO A 286 -3.50 -16.75 10.83
C PRO A 286 -3.79 -15.57 11.76
N GLN A 287 -2.79 -14.79 12.16
CA GLN A 287 -2.98 -13.59 12.99
C GLN A 287 -3.47 -12.39 12.18
N ASN A 288 -3.29 -12.42 10.86
CA ASN A 288 -3.77 -11.36 9.98
C ASN A 288 -5.29 -11.45 9.80
N TYR A 289 -6.01 -10.63 10.57
CA TYR A 289 -7.47 -10.59 10.50
C TYR A 289 -7.98 -10.04 9.15
N VAL A 290 -7.19 -9.23 8.43
CA VAL A 290 -7.61 -8.68 7.13
C VAL A 290 -7.75 -9.78 6.08
N PHE A 291 -6.81 -10.74 6.00
CA PHE A 291 -6.96 -11.88 5.09
C PHE A 291 -8.19 -12.74 5.41
N GLN A 292 -8.54 -12.88 6.69
CA GLN A 292 -9.76 -13.57 7.10
C GLN A 292 -11.03 -12.81 6.66
N LEU A 293 -11.05 -11.49 6.83
CA LEU A 293 -12.17 -10.65 6.41
C LEU A 293 -12.34 -10.64 4.88
N GLU A 294 -11.25 -10.55 4.12
CA GLU A 294 -11.26 -10.66 2.65
C GLU A 294 -11.81 -12.02 2.20
N ARG A 295 -11.35 -13.11 2.84
CA ARG A 295 -11.85 -14.46 2.56
C ARG A 295 -13.34 -14.59 2.87
N ALA A 296 -13.79 -14.05 4.00
CA ALA A 296 -15.21 -14.06 4.37
C ALA A 296 -16.07 -13.28 3.36
N GLY A 297 -15.63 -12.10 2.93
CA GLY A 297 -16.32 -11.29 1.92
C GLY A 297 -16.46 -12.01 0.58
N LEU A 298 -15.37 -12.63 0.10
CA LEU A 298 -15.39 -13.41 -1.14
C LEU A 298 -16.33 -14.62 -1.07
N LEU A 299 -16.41 -15.29 0.09
CA LEU A 299 -17.34 -16.39 0.31
C LEU A 299 -18.80 -15.92 0.22
N ILE A 300 -19.14 -14.72 0.70
CA ILE A 300 -20.48 -14.15 0.53
C ILE A 300 -20.81 -13.94 -0.95
N GLU A 301 -19.90 -13.33 -1.70
CA GLU A 301 -20.12 -13.07 -3.12
C GLU A 301 -20.27 -14.35 -3.96
N LEU A 302 -19.67 -15.45 -3.50
CA LEU A 302 -19.79 -16.78 -4.09
C LEU A 302 -21.00 -17.58 -3.58
N GLY A 303 -21.88 -16.99 -2.76
CA GLY A 303 -23.05 -17.65 -2.19
C GLY A 303 -22.75 -18.65 -1.06
N ARG A 304 -21.50 -18.68 -0.56
CA ARG A 304 -21.01 -19.59 0.50
C ARG A 304 -21.18 -18.98 1.89
N GLY A 305 -22.38 -18.51 2.19
CA GLY A 305 -22.72 -17.76 3.41
C GLY A 305 -22.44 -18.48 4.73
N ALA A 306 -22.64 -19.79 4.78
CA ALA A 306 -22.39 -20.60 5.97
C ALA A 306 -20.89 -20.65 6.34
N GLU A 307 -20.00 -20.68 5.35
CA GLU A 307 -18.55 -20.70 5.58
C GLU A 307 -18.05 -19.32 5.99
N SER A 308 -18.56 -18.26 5.36
CA SER A 308 -18.27 -16.88 5.77
C SER A 308 -18.66 -16.63 7.23
N ARG A 309 -19.85 -17.11 7.65
CA ARG A 309 -20.31 -17.00 9.04
C ARG A 309 -19.32 -17.58 10.04
N ARG A 310 -18.82 -18.81 9.80
CA ARG A 310 -17.84 -19.45 10.69
C ARG A 310 -16.58 -18.62 10.85
N ILE A 311 -16.14 -17.93 9.79
CA ILE A 311 -14.97 -17.04 9.85
C ILE A 311 -15.26 -15.82 10.73
N PHE A 312 -16.41 -15.18 10.56
CA PHE A 312 -16.79 -14.03 11.39
C PHE A 312 -16.95 -14.40 12.87
N GLU A 313 -17.59 -15.53 13.16
CA GLU A 313 -17.73 -16.04 14.54
C GLU A 313 -16.36 -16.34 15.15
N ALA A 314 -15.47 -17.04 14.44
CA ALA A 314 -14.11 -17.30 14.92
C ALA A 314 -13.25 -16.03 15.08
N LEU A 315 -13.54 -14.95 14.33
CA LEU A 315 -12.89 -13.65 14.53
C LEU A 315 -13.37 -12.97 15.82
N LEU A 316 -14.68 -13.04 16.11
CA LEU A 316 -15.30 -12.43 17.29
C LEU A 316 -15.02 -13.20 18.58
N ASP A 317 -14.91 -14.53 18.50
CA ASP A 317 -14.64 -15.39 19.66
C ASP A 317 -13.18 -15.29 20.13
N ASN A 318 -12.29 -14.67 19.36
CA ASN A 318 -10.89 -14.51 19.72
C ASN A 318 -10.63 -13.20 20.50
N PRO A 319 -10.32 -13.25 21.81
CA PRO A 319 -10.13 -12.05 22.63
C PRO A 319 -8.98 -11.15 22.16
N SER A 320 -7.96 -11.71 21.49
CA SER A 320 -6.83 -10.93 20.97
C SER A 320 -7.25 -9.99 19.82
N ARG A 321 -8.47 -10.14 19.28
CA ARG A 321 -9.04 -9.36 18.19
C ARG A 321 -10.11 -8.37 18.66
N SER A 322 -10.25 -8.18 19.96
CA SER A 322 -11.22 -7.23 20.54
C SER A 322 -11.05 -5.78 20.02
N SER A 323 -9.83 -5.37 19.69
CA SER A 323 -9.52 -4.05 19.13
C SER A 323 -10.10 -3.80 17.73
N VAL A 324 -10.50 -4.85 17.02
CA VAL A 324 -11.13 -4.77 15.69
C VAL A 324 -12.56 -5.33 15.69
N ALA A 325 -13.14 -5.56 16.87
CA ALA A 325 -14.48 -6.16 17.00
C ALA A 325 -15.57 -5.31 16.32
N ASP A 326 -15.46 -3.98 16.38
CA ASP A 326 -16.37 -3.06 15.70
C ASP A 326 -16.39 -3.29 14.19
N LEU A 327 -15.19 -3.38 13.57
CA LEU A 327 -15.03 -3.67 12.16
C LEU A 327 -15.54 -5.07 11.79
N VAL A 328 -15.22 -6.09 12.61
CA VAL A 328 -15.67 -7.46 12.36
C VAL A 328 -17.20 -7.55 12.43
N HIS A 329 -17.82 -6.95 13.46
CA HIS A 329 -19.27 -6.87 13.58
C HIS A 329 -19.92 -6.12 12.41
N TYR A 330 -19.37 -4.97 12.01
CA TYR A 330 -19.90 -4.19 10.89
C TYR A 330 -19.88 -5.00 9.59
N GLN A 331 -18.77 -5.66 9.28
CA GLN A 331 -18.63 -6.45 8.06
C GLN A 331 -19.50 -7.72 8.09
N TYR A 332 -19.65 -8.33 9.25
CA TYR A 332 -20.56 -9.45 9.41
C TYR A 332 -22.01 -9.01 9.20
N ALA A 333 -22.39 -7.85 9.73
CA ALA A 333 -23.71 -7.27 9.52
C ALA A 333 -24.00 -6.96 8.04
N GLU A 334 -23.05 -6.39 7.30
CA GLU A 334 -23.17 -6.19 5.84
C GLU A 334 -23.35 -7.53 5.10
N ALA A 335 -22.57 -8.55 5.45
CA ALA A 335 -22.69 -9.89 4.89
C ALA A 335 -24.07 -10.53 5.17
N LEU A 336 -24.61 -10.34 6.38
CA LEU A 336 -25.93 -10.82 6.77
C LEU A 336 -27.05 -10.08 6.04
N ALA A 337 -26.92 -8.75 5.91
CA ALA A 337 -27.87 -7.92 5.18
C ALA A 337 -27.95 -8.33 3.70
N ALA A 338 -26.79 -8.57 3.05
CA ALA A 338 -26.72 -9.05 1.67
C ALA A 338 -27.39 -10.42 1.46
N GLN A 339 -27.50 -11.24 2.52
CA GLN A 339 -28.20 -12.53 2.51
C GLN A 339 -29.68 -12.42 2.95
N GLY A 340 -30.21 -11.20 3.16
CA GLY A 340 -31.57 -10.99 3.64
C GLY A 340 -31.80 -11.32 5.12
N ARG A 341 -30.74 -11.63 5.89
CA ARG A 341 -30.81 -11.95 7.33
C ARG A 341 -30.89 -10.67 8.17
N ARG A 342 -31.91 -9.86 7.91
CA ARG A 342 -32.05 -8.47 8.38
C ARG A 342 -32.02 -8.32 9.91
N ASP A 343 -32.65 -9.23 10.64
CA ASP A 343 -32.69 -9.16 12.10
C ASP A 343 -31.31 -9.40 12.73
N GLU A 344 -30.57 -10.38 12.21
CA GLU A 344 -29.19 -10.64 12.63
C GLU A 344 -28.24 -9.53 12.22
N ALA A 345 -28.41 -9.00 11.01
CA ALA A 345 -27.67 -7.84 10.55
C ALA A 345 -27.87 -6.64 11.49
N CYS A 346 -29.12 -6.34 11.87
CA CYS A 346 -29.43 -5.28 12.82
C CYS A 346 -28.70 -5.46 14.17
N ARG A 347 -28.72 -6.68 14.73
CA ARG A 347 -27.99 -7.00 15.97
C ARG A 347 -26.49 -6.75 15.86
N HIS A 348 -25.86 -7.19 14.77
CA HIS A 348 -24.42 -6.98 14.57
C HIS A 348 -24.06 -5.52 14.25
N PHE A 349 -24.90 -4.76 13.54
CA PHE A 349 -24.71 -3.32 13.40
C PHE A 349 -24.76 -2.60 14.75
N MET A 350 -25.70 -2.95 15.63
CA MET A 350 -25.73 -2.40 16.98
C MET A 350 -24.50 -2.80 17.80
N ALA A 351 -24.04 -4.05 17.69
CA ALA A 351 -22.82 -4.50 18.36
C ALA A 351 -21.58 -3.72 17.88
N ALA A 352 -21.48 -3.45 16.58
CA ALA A 352 -20.42 -2.60 16.02
C ALA A 352 -20.47 -1.17 16.60
N ALA A 353 -21.66 -0.55 16.61
CA ALA A 353 -21.84 0.81 17.12
C ALA A 353 -21.62 0.94 18.64
N ASN A 354 -21.80 -0.14 19.40
CA ASN A 354 -21.65 -0.15 20.86
C ASN A 354 -20.32 -0.76 21.33
N THR A 355 -19.42 -1.10 20.40
CA THR A 355 -18.08 -1.59 20.77
C THR A 355 -17.32 -0.49 21.52
N PRO A 356 -16.65 -0.78 22.64
CA PRO A 356 -15.84 0.21 23.34
C PRO A 356 -14.79 0.83 22.41
N ASN A 357 -14.74 2.16 22.36
CA ASN A 357 -13.86 2.93 21.46
C ASN A 357 -14.06 2.61 19.97
N ALA A 358 -15.29 2.27 19.56
CA ALA A 358 -15.62 2.14 18.14
C ALA A 358 -15.18 3.39 17.36
N ALA A 359 -14.63 3.18 16.16
CA ALA A 359 -14.29 4.30 15.30
C ALA A 359 -15.56 5.11 14.96
N SER A 360 -15.51 6.45 15.08
CA SER A 360 -16.68 7.32 14.88
C SER A 360 -17.37 7.11 13.53
N GLU A 361 -16.59 6.81 12.48
CA GLU A 361 -17.13 6.41 11.17
C GLU A 361 -18.00 5.16 11.26
N LEU A 362 -17.49 4.09 11.90
CA LEU A 362 -18.23 2.84 12.02
C LEU A 362 -19.42 2.99 12.95
N GLU A 363 -19.32 3.77 14.03
CA GLU A 363 -20.48 4.05 14.88
C GLU A 363 -21.60 4.71 14.09
N ALA A 364 -21.29 5.76 13.32
CA ALA A 364 -22.26 6.47 12.51
C ALA A 364 -22.90 5.57 11.45
N ARG A 365 -22.07 4.86 10.68
CA ARG A 365 -22.54 3.98 9.60
C ARG A 365 -23.33 2.80 10.14
N ALA A 366 -22.85 2.15 11.21
CA ALA A 366 -23.52 0.99 11.79
C ALA A 366 -24.86 1.39 12.42
N THR A 367 -24.92 2.52 13.13
CA THR A 367 -26.19 3.04 13.69
C THR A 367 -27.20 3.35 12.57
N LEU A 368 -26.75 3.99 11.48
CA LEU A 368 -27.60 4.26 10.32
C LEU A 368 -28.13 2.96 9.68
N ARG A 369 -27.24 1.98 9.45
CA ARG A 369 -27.63 0.68 8.88
C ARG A 369 -28.55 -0.11 9.80
N ALA A 370 -28.40 -0.03 11.12
CA ALA A 370 -29.35 -0.62 12.07
C ALA A 370 -30.76 -0.01 11.95
N GLY A 371 -30.83 1.32 11.75
CA GLY A 371 -32.09 2.01 11.44
C GLY A 371 -32.74 1.50 10.15
N GLN A 372 -31.96 1.40 9.07
CA GLN A 372 -32.43 0.90 7.78
C GLN A 372 -32.89 -0.57 7.87
N MET A 373 -32.15 -1.44 8.56
CA MET A 373 -32.58 -2.84 8.79
C MET A 373 -33.87 -2.90 9.61
N SER A 374 -34.06 -2.00 10.58
CA SER A 374 -35.27 -1.93 11.40
C SER A 374 -36.49 -1.51 10.58
N ASP A 375 -36.37 -0.53 9.68
CA ASP A 375 -37.43 -0.16 8.74
C ASP A 375 -37.81 -1.33 7.83
N LEU A 376 -36.83 -2.05 7.26
CA LEU A 376 -37.08 -3.23 6.41
C LEU A 376 -37.74 -4.41 7.17
N LEU A 377 -37.65 -4.43 8.49
CA LEU A 377 -38.33 -5.38 9.37
C LEU A 377 -39.70 -4.88 9.85
N GLY A 378 -40.15 -3.70 9.42
CA GLY A 378 -41.38 -3.05 9.87
C GLY A 378 -41.30 -2.47 11.29
N ARG A 379 -40.10 -2.39 11.89
CA ARG A 379 -39.87 -1.90 13.26
C ARG A 379 -39.63 -0.38 13.26
N ARG A 380 -40.66 0.38 12.86
CA ARG A 380 -40.54 1.83 12.59
C ARG A 380 -40.05 2.64 13.79
N ASP A 381 -40.59 2.35 14.98
CA ASP A 381 -40.20 3.09 16.19
C ASP A 381 -38.72 2.90 16.54
N ALA A 382 -38.20 1.67 16.37
CA ALA A 382 -36.78 1.38 16.55
C ALA A 382 -35.92 2.08 15.48
N ALA A 383 -36.37 2.09 14.22
CA ALA A 383 -35.67 2.79 13.14
C ALA A 383 -35.53 4.29 13.43
N ILE A 384 -36.60 4.94 13.88
CA ILE A 384 -36.62 6.36 14.26
C ILE A 384 -35.61 6.64 15.38
N GLN A 385 -35.51 5.76 16.39
CA GLN A 385 -34.53 5.90 17.46
C GLN A 385 -33.08 5.84 16.94
N HIS A 386 -32.80 4.91 16.03
CA HIS A 386 -31.49 4.83 15.39
C HIS A 386 -31.16 6.08 14.57
N TYR A 387 -32.09 6.58 13.75
CA TYR A 387 -31.84 7.80 12.98
C TYR A 387 -31.62 9.04 13.86
N ARG A 388 -32.36 9.17 14.96
CA ARG A 388 -32.10 10.22 15.96
C ARG A 388 -30.71 10.10 16.58
N ARG A 389 -30.26 8.87 16.88
CA ARG A 389 -28.88 8.63 17.37
C ARG A 389 -27.84 9.04 16.34
N VAL A 390 -28.03 8.75 15.05
CA VAL A 390 -27.11 9.20 13.97
C VAL A 390 -26.95 10.72 13.97
N LEU A 391 -28.04 11.47 14.18
CA LEU A 391 -27.99 12.93 14.26
C LEU A 391 -27.32 13.47 15.53
N ALA A 392 -27.15 12.64 16.56
CA ALA A 392 -26.50 12.99 17.82
C ALA A 392 -24.99 12.69 17.85
N ILE A 393 -24.46 12.00 16.84
CA ILE A 393 -23.04 11.66 16.69
C ILE A 393 -22.43 12.39 15.49
N PRO A 394 -21.08 12.46 15.36
CA PRO A 394 -20.44 13.18 14.27
C PRO A 394 -20.99 12.79 12.90
N ASN A 395 -21.22 13.78 12.04
CA ASN A 395 -21.64 13.51 10.67
C ASN A 395 -20.46 12.89 9.92
N VAL A 396 -20.67 11.72 9.34
CA VAL A 396 -19.65 11.02 8.55
C VAL A 396 -20.25 10.71 7.19
N TYR A 397 -19.59 11.18 6.14
CA TYR A 397 -20.14 11.22 4.79
C TYR A 397 -21.50 11.92 4.77
N ASP A 398 -22.54 11.26 4.26
CA ASP A 398 -23.92 11.71 4.16
C ASP A 398 -24.83 11.10 5.25
N SER A 399 -24.27 10.60 6.37
CA SER A 399 -25.03 9.87 7.38
C SER A 399 -26.17 10.70 7.99
N HIS A 400 -25.95 11.99 8.25
CA HIS A 400 -26.99 12.89 8.75
C HIS A 400 -28.11 13.12 7.72
N GLU A 401 -27.76 13.24 6.44
CA GLU A 401 -28.74 13.42 5.38
C GLU A 401 -29.62 12.16 5.25
N GLN A 402 -29.00 10.98 5.19
CA GLN A 402 -29.71 9.71 5.15
C GLN A 402 -30.59 9.50 6.39
N ALA A 403 -30.13 9.90 7.57
CA ALA A 403 -30.92 9.81 8.80
C ALA A 403 -32.13 10.75 8.78
N ARG A 404 -32.00 12.00 8.29
CA ARG A 404 -33.15 12.92 8.13
C ARG A 404 -34.19 12.35 7.16
N ARG A 405 -33.75 11.86 6.00
CA ARG A 405 -34.63 11.16 5.05
C ARG A 405 -35.33 9.97 5.70
N GLY A 406 -34.59 9.17 6.48
CA GLY A 406 -35.12 8.03 7.23
C GLY A 406 -36.16 8.40 8.27
N LEU A 407 -36.09 9.59 8.88
CA LEU A 407 -37.11 10.09 9.81
C LEU A 407 -38.41 10.49 9.09
N GLU A 408 -38.30 11.05 7.89
CA GLU A 408 -39.44 11.45 7.06
C GLU A 408 -40.12 10.24 6.41
N GLN A 409 -39.34 9.32 5.86
CA GLN A 409 -39.82 8.16 5.12
C GLN A 409 -39.09 6.88 5.54
N ALA A 410 -39.83 5.79 5.71
CA ALA A 410 -39.25 4.48 5.98
C ALA A 410 -38.31 4.05 4.86
N TYR A 411 -37.12 3.59 5.25
CA TYR A 411 -36.16 3.06 4.30
C TYR A 411 -36.74 1.86 3.55
N SER A 412 -36.51 1.82 2.24
CA SER A 412 -36.83 0.69 1.37
C SER A 412 -35.67 0.47 0.40
N GLU A 413 -35.46 -0.80 0.03
CA GLU A 413 -34.51 -1.14 -1.04
C GLU A 413 -35.10 -0.70 -2.39
N ALA A 414 -34.27 -0.10 -3.26
CA ALA A 414 -34.68 0.20 -4.62
C ALA A 414 -35.05 -1.11 -5.33
N ARG A 415 -36.25 -1.15 -5.93
CA ARG A 415 -36.75 -2.31 -6.69
C ARG A 415 -36.02 -2.50 -8.01
#